data_AF-A0A8S3FI09-F1
#
_entry.id   AF-A0A8S3FI09-F1
#
_cell.length_a   1.000
_cell.length_b   1.000
_cell.length_c   1.000
_cell.angle_alpha   90.00
_cell.angle_beta   90.00
_cell.angle_gamma   90.00
#
_symmetry.space_group_name_H-M   'P 1'
#
loop_
_entity.id
_entity.type
_entity.pdbx_description
1 polymer ?
#
loop_
_entity_poly.entity_id
_entity_poly.type
_entity_poly.pdbx_seq_one_letter_code
_entity_poly.pdbx_strand_id
1 'polypeptide(L)'
;NYGKKNLIDDSEETCWNSEAGSPQWIQITPTKSISLDSIALKFQGGFAAKRFVIETRQEDGTFTSIAEFFPDDHGKQQISFFSFNFIDIYLLLKFKFLNIR
;
A
#
# COMPACT_ATOMS: atom_id res chain seq x y z
N ASN A 1 16.88 -4.79 -9.60
CA ASN A 1 15.78 -5.73 -9.92
C ASN A 1 14.45 -5.09 -9.56
N TYR A 2 13.92 -4.24 -10.44
CA TYR A 2 12.71 -3.46 -10.16
C TYR A 2 11.57 -3.81 -11.12
N GLY A 3 10.34 -3.76 -10.62
CA GLY A 3 9.16 -3.93 -11.46
C GLY A 3 7.89 -4.13 -10.65
N LYS A 4 6.74 -3.82 -11.26
CA LYS A 4 5.41 -3.97 -10.63
C LYS A 4 5.15 -5.41 -10.14
N LYS A 5 5.64 -6.41 -10.88
CA LYS A 5 5.50 -7.83 -10.52
C LYS A 5 6.23 -8.20 -9.23
N ASN A 6 7.26 -7.44 -8.86
CA ASN A 6 8.08 -7.69 -7.67
C ASN A 6 7.40 -7.22 -6.39
N LEU A 7 6.20 -6.63 -6.47
CA LEU A 7 5.44 -6.22 -5.30
C LEU A 7 4.94 -7.41 -4.47
N ILE A 8 4.74 -8.55 -5.14
CA ILE A 8 4.04 -9.73 -4.62
C ILE A 8 4.78 -11.03 -4.95
N ASP A 9 6.07 -10.97 -5.29
CA ASP A 9 6.88 -12.14 -5.65
C ASP A 9 7.57 -12.83 -4.46
N ASP A 10 7.36 -12.32 -3.24
CA ASP A 10 7.88 -12.84 -1.97
C ASP A 10 9.43 -12.93 -1.89
N SER A 11 10.13 -12.20 -2.76
CA SER A 11 11.59 -12.20 -2.80
C SER A 11 12.18 -11.00 -2.07
N GLU A 12 13.16 -11.23 -1.20
CA GLU A 12 13.86 -10.15 -0.49
C GLU A 12 14.82 -9.36 -1.40
N GLU A 13 15.18 -9.94 -2.55
CA GLU A 13 16.16 -9.43 -3.51
C GLU A 13 15.53 -8.56 -4.61
N THR A 14 14.21 -8.46 -4.61
CA THR A 14 13.42 -7.76 -5.64
C THR A 14 12.44 -6.82 -4.96
N CYS A 15 12.14 -5.69 -5.60
CA CYS A 15 11.13 -4.77 -5.10
C CYS A 15 10.47 -3.98 -6.23
N TRP A 16 9.38 -3.31 -5.90
CA TRP A 16 8.90 -2.17 -6.67
C TRP A 16 9.55 -0.89 -6.13
N ASN A 17 10.03 -0.03 -7.03
CA ASN A 17 10.43 1.32 -6.70
C ASN A 17 9.45 2.31 -7.35
N SER A 18 9.25 3.44 -6.70
CA SER A 18 8.53 4.55 -7.31
C SER A 18 9.43 5.35 -8.25
N GLU A 19 8.80 6.19 -9.07
CA GLU A 19 9.48 7.33 -9.70
C GLU A 19 9.74 8.44 -8.67
N ALA A 20 10.46 9.49 -9.09
CA ALA A 20 10.70 10.68 -8.28
C ALA A 20 9.41 11.50 -8.06
N GLY A 21 9.32 12.17 -6.91
CA GLY A 21 8.23 13.09 -6.55
C GLY A 21 7.10 12.44 -5.75
N SER A 22 6.33 13.24 -5.01
CA SER A 22 5.30 12.78 -4.07
C SER A 22 3.94 13.44 -4.38
N PRO A 23 2.80 12.71 -4.26
CA PRO A 23 2.68 11.31 -3.83
C PRO A 23 2.92 10.32 -4.96
N GLN A 24 3.29 9.10 -4.59
CA GLN A 24 3.29 7.93 -5.47
C GLN A 24 2.29 6.90 -4.95
N TRP A 25 1.82 6.01 -5.81
CA TRP A 25 0.84 5.02 -5.38
C TRP A 25 0.92 3.70 -6.14
N ILE A 26 0.41 2.67 -5.48
CA ILE A 26 0.08 1.39 -6.08
C ILE A 26 -1.43 1.26 -6.06
N GLN A 27 -2.02 0.84 -7.17
CA GLN A 27 -3.43 0.51 -7.25
C GLN A 27 -3.60 -0.99 -7.43
N ILE A 28 -4.45 -1.57 -6.60
CA ILE A 28 -4.87 -2.96 -6.69
C ILE A 28 -6.36 -2.97 -7.02
N THR A 29 -6.71 -3.66 -8.10
CA THR A 29 -8.09 -3.89 -8.53
C THR A 29 -8.35 -5.39 -8.48
N PRO A 30 -8.92 -5.89 -7.38
CA PRO A 30 -9.28 -7.29 -7.26
C PRO A 30 -10.27 -7.73 -8.35
N THR A 31 -10.22 -9.00 -8.75
CA THR A 31 -11.18 -9.57 -9.72
C THR A 31 -12.58 -9.77 -9.12
N LYS A 32 -12.68 -9.77 -7.80
CA LYS A 32 -13.92 -9.83 -7.01
C LYS A 32 -13.75 -8.92 -5.79
N SER A 33 -14.85 -8.44 -5.23
CA SER A 33 -14.81 -7.62 -4.03
C SER A 33 -14.19 -8.39 -2.86
N ILE A 34 -13.29 -7.73 -2.10
CA ILE A 34 -12.58 -8.35 -0.97
C ILE A 34 -12.90 -7.62 0.33
N SER A 35 -12.95 -8.34 1.46
CA SER A 35 -12.75 -7.76 2.78
C SER A 35 -11.24 -7.64 3.02
N LEU A 36 -10.83 -6.62 3.78
CA LEU A 36 -9.43 -6.38 4.12
C LEU A 36 -9.27 -6.62 5.63
N ASP A 37 -8.39 -7.56 6.01
CA ASP A 37 -8.14 -7.86 7.43
C ASP A 37 -6.82 -7.25 7.93
N SER A 38 -5.78 -7.33 7.11
CA SER A 38 -4.45 -6.83 7.45
C SER A 38 -3.63 -6.54 6.20
N ILE A 39 -2.59 -5.73 6.37
CA ILE A 39 -1.60 -5.48 5.33
C ILE A 39 -0.21 -5.66 5.92
N ALA A 40 0.62 -6.42 5.20
CA ALA A 40 2.04 -6.54 5.45
C ALA A 40 2.80 -5.75 4.37
N LEU A 41 3.66 -4.84 4.80
CA LEU A 41 4.52 -4.05 3.92
C LEU A 41 5.97 -4.15 4.42
N LYS A 42 6.89 -4.34 3.48
CA LYS A 42 8.34 -4.38 3.74
C LYS A 42 9.01 -3.40 2.81
N PHE A 43 9.73 -2.45 3.38
CA PHE A 43 10.60 -1.56 2.63
C PHE A 43 12.01 -2.15 2.60
N GLN A 44 12.70 -2.02 1.47
CA GLN A 44 14.16 -2.16 1.46
C GLN A 44 14.71 -0.91 2.16
N GLY A 45 15.46 -1.10 3.24
CA GLY A 45 15.81 -0.02 4.17
C GLY A 45 16.54 1.16 3.53
N GLY A 46 16.35 2.36 4.09
CA GLY A 46 16.93 3.63 3.66
C GLY A 46 16.04 4.49 2.76
N PHE A 47 14.86 3.98 2.35
CA PHE A 47 14.02 4.58 1.32
C PHE A 47 12.50 4.44 1.57
N ALA A 48 12.08 4.25 2.83
CA ALA A 48 10.66 4.17 3.16
C ALA A 48 9.92 5.52 3.00
N ALA A 49 8.65 5.44 2.60
CA ALA A 49 7.73 6.58 2.71
C ALA A 49 7.52 6.95 4.18
N LYS A 50 7.47 8.24 4.51
CA LYS A 50 7.22 8.65 5.92
C LYS A 50 5.76 8.54 6.32
N ARG A 51 4.85 8.59 5.36
CA ARG A 51 3.40 8.53 5.58
C ARG A 51 2.77 7.69 4.49
N PHE A 52 1.91 6.78 4.90
CA PHE A 52 1.23 5.86 4.01
C PHE A 52 -0.27 5.91 4.27
N VAL A 53 -1.07 5.97 3.21
CA VAL A 53 -2.54 6.04 3.28
C VAL A 53 -3.15 5.01 2.35
N ILE A 54 -4.20 4.34 2.81
CA ILE A 54 -5.03 3.46 1.98
C ILE A 54 -6.30 4.20 1.63
N GLU A 55 -6.59 4.30 0.35
CA GLU A 55 -7.81 4.89 -0.18
C GLU A 55 -8.62 3.82 -0.93
N THR A 56 -9.95 3.86 -0.77
CA THR A 56 -10.89 3.13 -1.63
C THR A 56 -11.63 4.10 -2.55
N ARG A 57 -12.18 3.59 -3.64
CA ARG A 57 -13.03 4.37 -4.56
C ARG A 57 -14.50 4.15 -4.24
N GLN A 58 -15.24 5.24 -4.05
CA GLN A 58 -16.69 5.25 -3.89
C GLN A 58 -17.40 5.10 -5.23
N GLU A 59 -18.72 4.82 -5.21
CA GLU A 59 -19.53 4.68 -6.42
C GLU A 59 -19.54 5.93 -7.31
N ASP A 60 -19.51 7.11 -6.69
CA ASP A 60 -19.42 8.41 -7.37
C ASP A 60 -18.02 8.68 -7.98
N GLY A 61 -17.09 7.75 -7.78
CA GLY A 61 -15.74 7.79 -8.29
C GLY A 61 -14.74 8.53 -7.41
N THR A 62 -15.15 9.10 -6.29
CA THR A 62 -14.27 9.79 -5.33
C THR A 62 -13.42 8.80 -4.55
N PHE A 63 -12.25 9.24 -4.07
CA PHE A 63 -11.39 8.43 -3.21
C PHE A 63 -11.58 8.83 -1.75
N THR A 64 -11.76 7.83 -0.87
CA THR A 64 -11.87 8.02 0.58
C THR A 64 -10.77 7.24 1.28
N SER A 65 -10.09 7.88 2.24
CA SER A 65 -9.10 7.22 3.09
C SER A 65 -9.78 6.28 4.09
N ILE A 66 -9.30 5.04 4.16
CA ILE A 66 -9.81 4.00 5.08
C ILE A 66 -8.78 3.62 6.15
N ALA A 67 -7.51 3.95 5.94
CA ALA A 67 -6.45 3.68 6.89
C ALA A 67 -5.21 4.56 6.62
N GLU A 68 -4.43 4.78 7.67
CA GLU A 68 -3.16 5.52 7.64
C GLU A 68 -2.16 4.85 8.57
N PHE A 69 -0.90 4.78 8.16
CA PHE A 69 0.20 4.39 9.03
C PHE A 69 1.52 5.09 8.65
N PHE A 70 2.49 5.03 9.55
CA PHE A 70 3.80 5.68 9.43
C PHE A 70 4.88 4.59 9.43
N PRO A 71 5.38 4.19 8.24
CA PRO A 71 6.37 3.13 8.15
C PRO A 71 7.70 3.52 8.81
N ASP A 72 8.34 2.53 9.43
CA ASP A 72 9.73 2.57 9.84
C ASP A 72 10.66 2.16 8.68
N ASP A 73 11.88 2.67 8.66
CA ASP A 73 12.85 2.52 7.55
C ASP A 73 13.95 1.47 7.84
N HIS A 74 13.75 0.63 8.84
CA HIS A 74 14.76 -0.35 9.30
C HIS A 74 14.83 -1.65 8.49
N GLY A 75 14.24 -1.71 7.29
CA GLY A 75 14.32 -2.89 6.40
C GLY A 75 13.55 -4.13 6.89
N LYS A 76 12.78 -4.00 7.97
CA LYS A 76 11.98 -5.09 8.55
C LYS A 76 10.57 -5.08 7.97
N GLN A 77 9.99 -6.28 7.84
CA GLN A 77 8.57 -6.41 7.52
C GLN A 77 7.75 -5.81 8.64
N GLN A 78 6.79 -4.96 8.26
CA GLN A 78 5.87 -4.31 9.17
C GLN A 78 4.46 -4.76 8.81
N ILE A 79 3.80 -5.37 9.79
CA ILE A 79 2.41 -5.78 9.66
C ILE A 79 1.58 -4.72 10.39
N SER A 80 0.72 -4.05 9.65
CA SER A 80 -0.28 -3.15 10.22
C SER A 80 -1.62 -3.86 10.22
N PHE A 81 -2.19 -4.01 11.40
CA PHE A 81 -3.57 -4.42 11.59
C PHE A 81 -4.42 -3.16 11.64
N PHE A 82 -5.50 -3.16 10.88
CA PHE A 82 -6.44 -2.06 10.86
C PHE A 82 -7.81 -2.61 11.25
N SER A 83 -8.55 -1.84 12.03
CA SER A 83 -9.94 -2.16 12.30
C SER A 83 -10.79 -1.67 11.12
N PHE A 84 -10.89 -2.49 10.09
CA PHE A 84 -11.87 -2.32 9.02
C PHE A 84 -13.22 -2.89 9.47
N ASN A 85 -14.35 -2.36 8.97
CA ASN A 85 -15.63 -3.02 9.22
C ASN A 85 -15.67 -4.30 8.39
N PHE A 86 -16.02 -5.44 9.00
CA PHE A 86 -16.12 -6.73 8.31
C PHE A 86 -17.15 -6.77 7.16
N ILE A 87 -18.03 -5.77 7.09
CA ILE A 87 -19.04 -5.63 6.04
C ILE A 87 -18.49 -4.83 4.84
N ASP A 88 -17.41 -4.07 5.04
CA ASP A 88 -16.80 -3.28 3.97
C ASP A 88 -16.12 -4.20 2.96
N ILE A 89 -16.53 -4.07 1.70
CA ILE A 89 -15.95 -4.79 0.57
C ILE A 89 -15.35 -3.82 -0.43
N TYR A 90 -14.14 -4.11 -0.88
CA TYR A 90 -13.35 -3.21 -1.72
C TYR A 90 -13.16 -3.80 -3.12
N LEU A 91 -13.47 -2.99 -4.13
CA LEU A 91 -13.22 -3.28 -5.55
C LEU A 91 -11.95 -2.58 -6.09
N LEU A 92 -11.43 -1.62 -5.33
CA LEU A 92 -10.22 -0.90 -5.66
C LEU A 92 -9.58 -0.39 -4.37
N LEU A 93 -8.30 -0.70 -4.21
CA LEU A 93 -7.48 -0.18 -3.12
C LEU A 93 -6.31 0.60 -3.73
N LYS A 94 -6.10 1.82 -3.24
CA LYS A 94 -5.00 2.69 -3.63
C LYS A 94 -4.10 2.93 -2.41
N PHE A 95 -2.89 2.40 -2.51
CA PHE A 95 -1.83 2.43 -1.52
C PHE A 95 -0.97 3.65 -1.83
N LYS A 96 -1.17 4.75 -1.11
CA LYS A 96 -0.56 6.06 -1.39
C LYS A 96 0.60 6.31 -0.45
N PHE A 97 1.79 6.44 -1.03
CA PHE A 97 3.05 6.73 -0.37
C PHE A 97 3.32 8.23 -0.47
N LEU A 98 3.47 8.87 0.69
CA LEU A 98 3.71 10.30 0.82
C LEU A 98 5.07 10.57 1.44
N ASN A 99 5.63 11.74 1.12
CA ASN A 99 6.90 12.22 1.65
C ASN A 99 8.06 11.25 1.33
N ILE A 100 8.06 10.74 0.10
CA ILE A 100 9.17 9.96 -0.46
C ILE A 100 10.28 10.91 -0.95
N ARG A 101 11.53 10.46 -0.90
CA ARG A 101 12.72 11.23 -1.32
C ARG A 101 12.99 11.06 -2.80
#